data_AF-A0A7K6Y5N1-F1
#
_entry.id   AF-A0A7K6Y5N1-F1
#
_cell.length_a   1.000
_cell.length_b   1.000
_cell.length_c   1.000
_cell.angle_alpha   90.00
_cell.angle_beta   90.00
_cell.angle_gamma   90.00
#
_symmetry.space_group_name_H-M   'P 1'
#
loop_
_entity.id
_entity.type
_entity.pdbx_description
1 polymer ?
#
loop_
_entity_poly.entity_id
_entity_poly.type
_entity_poly.pdbx_seq_one_letter_code
_entity_poly.pdbx_strand_id
1 'polypeptide(L)' 'ARAHGLPLLSVIGDDGTLCPPGGGWLQGVPRFEARARVVAALAQRGLLRGVQDHAMTLPLCRYPQVSPRVSPPIA' A
#
# COMPACT_ATOMS: atom_id res chain seq x y z
N ALA A 1 2.93 -14.50 9.14
CA ALA A 1 1.79 -13.74 9.71
C ALA A 1 0.61 -14.64 10.04
N ARG A 2 -0.03 -15.31 9.06
CA ARG A 2 -1.18 -16.20 9.29
C ARG A 2 -0.87 -17.36 10.27
N ALA A 3 0.31 -17.96 10.16
CA ALA A 3 0.80 -18.98 11.11
C ALA A 3 1.00 -18.47 12.55
N HIS A 4 1.05 -17.14 12.75
CA HIS A 4 1.22 -16.50 14.06
C HIS A 4 -0.05 -15.77 14.52
N GLY A 5 -1.21 -16.02 13.88
CA GLY A 5 -2.50 -15.46 14.30
C GLY A 5 -2.65 -13.94 14.16
N LEU A 6 -1.79 -13.27 13.37
CA LEU A 6 -1.90 -11.82 13.16
C LEU A 6 -3.10 -11.50 12.26
N PRO A 7 -3.90 -10.47 12.60
CA PRO A 7 -5.02 -10.05 11.78
C PRO A 7 -4.52 -9.49 10.44
N LEU A 8 -5.28 -9.78 9.40
CA LEU A 8 -5.03 -9.23 8.08
C LEU A 8 -5.76 -7.90 7.95
N LEU A 9 -5.02 -6.83 7.67
CA LEU A 9 -5.56 -5.49 7.45
C LEU A 9 -5.34 -5.08 6.00
N SER A 10 -6.38 -4.58 5.36
CA SER A 10 -6.28 -3.93 4.04
C SER A 10 -6.42 -2.42 4.23
N VAL A 11 -5.52 -1.66 3.63
CA VAL A 11 -5.54 -0.18 3.64
C VAL A 11 -5.76 0.40 2.24
N ILE A 12 -5.96 -0.45 1.23
CA ILE A 12 -6.19 -0.03 -0.17
C ILE A 12 -7.61 -0.46 -0.56
N GLY A 13 -8.47 0.50 -0.90
CA GLY A 13 -9.83 0.31 -1.42
C GLY A 13 -9.84 -0.21 -2.84
N ASP A 14 -10.95 -0.80 -3.29
CA ASP A 14 -11.07 -1.46 -4.62
C ASP A 14 -10.80 -0.49 -5.79
N ASP A 15 -11.07 0.79 -5.58
CA ASP A 15 -10.79 1.92 -6.46
C ASP A 15 -9.28 2.29 -6.54
N GLY A 16 -8.44 1.65 -5.72
CA GLY A 16 -7.00 1.92 -5.66
C GLY A 16 -6.62 3.13 -4.81
N THR A 17 -7.56 3.69 -4.05
CA THR A 17 -7.30 4.74 -3.06
C THR A 17 -7.04 4.16 -1.68
N LEU A 18 -6.40 4.92 -0.79
CA LEU A 18 -6.19 4.47 0.59
C LEU A 18 -7.46 4.61 1.43
N CYS A 19 -7.75 3.60 2.24
CA CYS A 19 -8.91 3.52 3.11
C CYS A 19 -8.50 3.22 4.57
N PRO A 20 -9.41 3.43 5.56
CA PRO A 20 -9.14 3.07 6.95
C PRO A 20 -8.78 1.58 7.07
N PRO A 21 -7.80 1.20 7.91
CA PRO A 21 -7.17 1.99 8.98
C PRO A 21 -5.90 2.76 8.58
N GLY A 22 -5.64 3.01 7.29
CA GLY A 22 -4.38 3.59 6.76
C GLY A 22 -4.00 5.02 7.19
N GLY A 23 -4.68 5.59 8.19
CA GLY A 23 -4.50 6.95 8.69
C GLY A 23 -5.32 7.97 7.90
N GLY A 24 -6.07 8.83 8.60
CA GLY A 24 -7.02 9.77 7.97
C GLY A 24 -6.38 10.77 6.99
N TRP A 25 -5.11 11.13 7.20
CA TRP A 25 -4.36 12.06 6.33
C TRP A 25 -4.03 11.50 4.93
N LEU A 26 -4.22 10.19 4.73
CA LEU A 26 -4.05 9.50 3.45
C LEU A 26 -5.36 9.00 2.85
N GLN A 27 -6.48 9.15 3.55
CA GLN A 27 -7.76 8.60 3.10
C GLN A 27 -8.18 9.22 1.75
N GLY A 28 -8.56 8.38 0.79
CA GLY A 28 -8.94 8.78 -0.57
C GLY A 28 -7.76 9.10 -1.50
N VAL A 29 -6.51 9.05 -1.02
CA VAL A 29 -5.33 9.30 -1.87
C VAL A 29 -5.02 8.06 -2.73
N PRO A 30 -4.79 8.20 -4.04
CA PRO A 30 -4.36 7.09 -4.88
C PRO A 30 -3.06 6.45 -4.37
N ARG A 31 -2.98 5.12 -4.39
CA ARG A 31 -1.85 4.35 -3.83
C ARG A 31 -0.45 4.81 -4.30
N PHE A 32 -0.34 5.25 -5.55
CA PHE A 32 0.93 5.70 -6.13
C PHE A 32 1.36 7.08 -5.62
N GLU A 33 0.41 7.99 -5.43
CA GLU A 33 0.67 9.31 -4.87
C GLU A 33 0.94 9.22 -3.36
N ALA A 34 0.20 8.35 -2.67
CA ALA A 34 0.39 8.11 -1.25
C ALA A 34 1.83 7.70 -0.90
N ARG A 35 2.49 6.94 -1.78
CA ARG A 35 3.90 6.54 -1.59
C ARG A 35 4.81 7.74 -1.37
N ALA A 36 4.70 8.79 -2.20
CA ALA A 36 5.54 9.98 -2.08
C ALA A 36 5.28 10.71 -0.75
N ARG A 37 4.00 10.84 -0.37
CA ARG A 37 3.60 11.49 0.89
C ARG A 37 4.12 10.73 2.13
N VAL A 38 4.08 9.39 2.11
CA VAL A 38 4.62 8.55 3.19
C VAL A 38 6.13 8.71 3.33
N VAL A 39 6.87 8.71 2.21
CA VAL A 39 8.33 8.93 2.24
C VAL A 39 8.67 10.29 2.83
N ALA A 40 7.96 11.35 2.42
CA ALA A 40 8.14 12.68 2.99
C ALA A 40 7.84 12.72 4.50
N ALA A 41 6.75 12.09 4.95
CA ALA A 41 6.40 12.03 6.37
C ALA A 41 7.43 11.25 7.21
N LEU A 42 7.99 10.16 6.66
CA LEU A 42 9.06 9.40 7.31
C LEU A 42 10.36 10.20 7.39
N ALA A 43 10.69 10.96 6.34
CA ALA A 43 11.86 11.85 6.32
C ALA A 43 11.73 12.97 7.36
N GLN A 44 10.57 13.64 7.42
CA GLN A 44 10.29 14.70 8.40
C GLN A 44 10.39 14.21 9.85
N ARG A 45 10.03 12.95 10.10
CA ARG A 45 10.12 12.31 11.42
C ARG A 45 11.49 11.72 11.75
N GLY A 46 12.45 11.78 10.82
CA GLY A 46 13.77 11.18 11.00
C GLY A 46 13.76 9.64 11.03
N LEU A 47 12.69 8.99 10.54
CA LEU A 47 12.55 7.53 10.52
C LEU A 47 13.04 6.91 9.22
N LEU A 48 13.30 7.72 8.20
CA LEU A 48 13.78 7.27 6.90
C LEU A 48 15.30 7.00 6.95
N ARG A 49 15.70 5.74 6.78
CA ARG A 49 17.12 5.34 6.80
C ARG A 49 17.87 5.57 5.49
N GLY A 50 17.16 5.60 4.37
CA GLY A 50 17.76 5.78 3.04
C GLY A 50 16.81 5.41 1.91
N VAL A 51 17.15 5.82 0.70
CA VAL A 51 16.43 5.52 -0.55
C VAL A 51 17.46 5.01 -1.56
N GLN A 52 17.16 3.86 -2.17
CA GLN A 52 18.00 3.25 -3.19
C GLN A 52 17.09 2.68 -4.29
N ASP A 53 17.57 2.73 -5.54
CA ASP A 53 16.85 2.14 -6.65
C ASP A 53 16.91 0.62 -6.60
N HIS A 54 15.78 -0.02 -6.88
CA HIS A 54 15.65 -1.47 -6.86
C HIS A 54 14.78 -1.94 -8.03
N ALA A 55 15.37 -2.74 -8.91
CA ALA A 55 14.63 -3.38 -9.99
C ALA A 55 13.75 -4.50 -9.42
N MET A 56 12.44 -4.45 -9.70
CA MET A 56 11.47 -5.47 -9.30
C MET A 56 10.64 -5.94 -10.49
N THR A 57 10.23 -7.21 -10.47
CA THR A 57 9.26 -7.74 -11.45
C THR A 57 7.85 -7.35 -11.03
N LEU A 58 7.19 -6.50 -11.84
CA LEU A 58 5.80 -6.11 -11.62
C LEU A 58 4.86 -7.03 -12.39
N PRO A 59 3.90 -7.72 -11.73
CA PRO A 59 2.84 -8.40 -12.45
C PRO A 59 1.97 -7.36 -13.15
N LEU A 60 1.81 -7.49 -14.46
CA LEU A 60 0.94 -6.63 -15.26
C LEU A 60 -0.28 -7.45 -15.68
N CYS A 61 -1.47 -6.93 -15.40
CA CYS A 61 -2.66 -7.38 -16.11
C CYS A 61 -2.63 -6.82 -17.53
N ARG A 62 -3.35 -7.46 -18.45
CA ARG A 62 -3.54 -6.95 -19.83
C ARG A 62 -4.18 -5.55 -19.85
N TYR A 63 -4.86 -5.19 -18.76
CA TYR A 63 -5.37 -3.85 -18.43
C TYR A 63 -4.53 -3.27 -17.28
N PRO A 64 -4.37 -1.95 -17.17
CA PRO A 64 -3.28 -1.36 -16.40
C PRO A 64 -3.29 -1.73 -14.90
N GLN A 65 -2.15 -2.28 -14.44
CA GLN A 65 -1.60 -2.25 -13.07
C GLN A 65 -2.40 -2.97 -11.95
N VAL A 66 -2.04 -4.22 -11.64
CA VAL A 66 -2.58 -4.96 -10.48
C VAL A 66 -1.79 -4.68 -9.20
N SER A 67 -2.47 -4.44 -8.08
CA SER A 67 -1.87 -4.54 -6.75
C SER A 67 -2.28 -5.86 -6.11
N PRO A 68 -1.36 -6.62 -5.49
CA PRO A 68 -1.71 -7.82 -4.76
C PRO A 68 -2.61 -7.43 -3.58
N ARG A 69 -3.86 -7.89 -3.62
CA ARG A 69 -4.88 -7.69 -2.59
C ARG A 69 -5.29 -9.06 -2.07
N VAL A 70 -5.63 -9.12 -0.79
CA VAL A 70 -6.39 -10.25 -0.26
C VAL A 70 -7.88 -9.98 -0.49
N SER A 71 -8.48 -10.73 -1.40
CA SER A 71 -9.93 -10.74 -1.58
C SER A 71 -10.58 -11.68 -0.55
N PRO A 72 -11.78 -11.35 -0.03
CA PRO A 72 -12.55 -12.32 0.73
C PRO A 72 -12.86 -13.54 -0.15
N PRO A 73 -13.04 -14.74 0.44
CA PRO A 73 -13.49 -15.91 -0.32
C PRO A 73 -14.83 -15.58 -0.97
N ILE A 74 -14.94 -15.92 -2.25
CA ILE A 74 -16.20 -15.84 -2.99
C ILE A 74 -17.12 -16.89 -2.35
N ALA A 75 -18.29 -16.46 -1.90
CA ALA A 75 -19.33 -17.34 -1.36
C ALA A 75 -19.86 -18.30 -2.43
#